data_AF-A0A9P8JK04-F1
#
_entry.id   AF-A0A9P8JK04-F1
#
_cell.length_a   1.000
_cell.length_b   1.000
_cell.length_c   1.000
_cell.angle_alpha   90.00
_cell.angle_beta   90.00
_cell.angle_gamma   90.00
#
_symmetry.space_group_name_H-M   'P 1'
#
loop_
_entity.id
_entity.type
_entity.pdbx_description
1 polymer ?
#
loop_
_entity_poly.entity_id
_entity_poly.type
_entity_poly.pdbx_seq_one_letter_code
_entity_poly.pdbx_strand_id
1 'polypeptide(L)'
;MLDQQSTNPTVRAKPFRICLSLMDRWEVGGLIVPKILLPALKNAHEYSQASSPAQLEEVIRSASLFFDGVESSLIWSRLISVLLSSFDLRRSAEKDSLHGLEFLHFVIDRFDVRDEEMLLRHIPNTLLILLARLASILNEKQDDSERFMTLVLTFAQRLLRLLPPRAFEQDEKDGSHQSIWQAGNCSSVAKSLTQQYTRDDFEDNVTDIERLDRRRTAEYMLQSIIEVLRSALTSDAFTSQLGLITDCFVSIITKTPDSQAFRNADIYDTFKQALGKESLLQDSSIDQSSFLVISSIMSVIVASVAGSQSPYFSHEQVMDLQTHVLNGIWHHLSPFRPKYHVEAVRLIWQLESLTRAEHQVEARLALLVGDQSEVDGPEVASRFTVLWEHTMQSLSPRSEGSGRPLSRRPSVMPASGELGSNVDPERVLTRPLMLLLDSLNAEGTGAADVVRSWLQSLSSLDRVLYILCSKLQNDMDTFAREAGKKEARHRTRRNAEQSLDGVYFCLQHLRNLLRSPNEHMWLTLSNLQFNFSSTSRLGTSKVDAVEFLSRMCLKTLALQGHTIPQSLQHASLTILQTLLECPDSSVLKQLEIDDALISTLSKALKGPIGALQTVYLETISKALRLRATSGQNK
;
A
#
# COMPACT_ATOMS: atom_id res chain seq x y z
N MET A 1 -30.12 45.90 7.76
CA MET A 1 -30.97 44.72 7.47
C MET A 1 -30.20 43.43 7.70
N LEU A 2 -28.99 43.28 7.14
CA LEU A 2 -28.13 42.13 7.42
C LEU A 2 -27.83 41.97 8.93
N ASP A 3 -27.63 43.07 9.66
CA ASP A 3 -27.38 43.03 11.11
C ASP A 3 -28.59 42.63 11.98
N GLN A 4 -29.79 42.46 11.39
CA GLN A 4 -30.98 42.08 12.14
C GLN A 4 -30.94 40.59 12.49
N GLN A 5 -30.79 40.28 13.78
CA GLN A 5 -30.77 38.90 14.29
C GLN A 5 -32.18 38.28 14.37
N SER A 6 -32.86 38.10 13.23
CA SER A 6 -34.15 37.40 13.16
C SER A 6 -33.98 35.89 13.03
N THR A 7 -34.83 35.10 13.71
CA THR A 7 -34.94 33.65 13.50
C THR A 7 -35.80 33.29 12.28
N ASN A 8 -36.57 34.24 11.76
CA ASN A 8 -37.48 34.01 10.65
C ASN A 8 -36.72 33.94 9.31
N PRO A 9 -36.79 32.80 8.58
CA PRO A 9 -36.03 32.60 7.34
C PRO A 9 -36.44 33.58 6.25
N THR A 10 -37.71 33.97 6.17
CA THR A 10 -38.17 34.93 5.15
C THR A 10 -37.61 36.33 5.37
N VAL A 11 -37.45 36.75 6.63
CA VAL A 11 -36.81 38.03 6.98
C VAL A 11 -35.31 37.99 6.64
N ARG A 12 -34.66 36.85 6.91
CA ARG A 12 -33.24 36.61 6.59
C ARG A 12 -32.96 36.46 5.10
N ALA A 13 -33.92 35.98 4.32
CA ALA A 13 -33.83 35.87 2.86
C ALA A 13 -34.01 37.23 2.15
N LYS A 14 -34.71 38.18 2.78
CA LYS A 14 -35.07 39.47 2.16
C LYS A 14 -33.87 40.30 1.65
N PRO A 15 -32.75 40.44 2.38
CA PRO A 15 -31.57 41.15 1.88
C PRO A 15 -31.04 40.58 0.55
N PHE A 16 -30.96 39.24 0.42
CA PHE A 16 -30.48 38.59 -0.80
C PHE A 16 -31.41 38.86 -2.00
N ARG A 17 -32.73 38.84 -1.79
CA ARG A 17 -33.71 39.19 -2.84
C ARG A 17 -33.60 40.64 -3.28
N ILE A 18 -33.30 41.56 -2.36
CA ILE A 18 -33.05 42.97 -2.69
C ILE A 18 -31.74 43.10 -3.49
N CYS A 19 -30.65 42.46 -3.03
CA CYS A 19 -29.38 42.47 -3.75
C CYS A 19 -29.52 41.91 -5.17
N LEU A 20 -30.25 40.80 -5.34
CA LEU A 20 -30.57 40.23 -6.64
C LEU A 20 -31.28 41.25 -7.54
N SER A 21 -32.33 41.92 -7.05
CA SER A 21 -33.05 42.95 -7.83
C SER A 21 -32.20 44.18 -8.18
N LEU A 22 -31.14 44.46 -7.41
CA LEU A 22 -30.20 45.54 -7.71
C LEU A 22 -29.20 45.15 -8.82
N MET A 23 -28.91 43.86 -8.98
CA MET A 23 -28.03 43.39 -10.05
C MET A 23 -28.66 43.50 -11.44
N ASP A 24 -29.99 43.42 -11.53
CA ASP A 24 -30.72 43.69 -12.77
C ASP A 24 -30.48 45.13 -13.29
N ARG A 25 -29.97 46.03 -12.44
CA ARG A 25 -29.55 47.40 -12.78
C ARG A 25 -28.06 47.59 -12.49
N TRP A 26 -27.22 47.12 -13.42
CA TRP A 26 -25.76 47.10 -13.31
C TRP A 26 -25.13 48.45 -12.87
N GLU A 27 -25.69 49.60 -13.27
CA GLU A 27 -25.22 50.95 -12.89
C GLU A 27 -25.22 51.19 -11.36
N VAL A 28 -26.20 50.60 -10.67
CA VAL A 28 -26.36 50.71 -9.22
C VAL A 28 -25.79 49.48 -8.53
N GLY A 29 -26.04 48.29 -9.10
CA GLY A 29 -25.53 47.02 -8.61
C GLY A 29 -24.00 47.00 -8.53
N GLY A 30 -23.31 47.47 -9.58
CA GLY A 30 -21.85 47.47 -9.66
C GLY A 30 -21.15 48.28 -8.55
N LEU A 31 -21.78 49.33 -8.03
CA LEU A 31 -21.22 50.14 -6.94
C LEU A 31 -21.51 49.58 -5.55
N ILE A 32 -22.63 48.85 -5.41
CA ILE A 32 -23.14 48.38 -4.12
C ILE A 32 -22.68 46.95 -3.82
N VAL A 33 -22.79 46.05 -4.80
CA VAL A 33 -22.52 44.62 -4.64
C VAL A 33 -21.09 44.35 -4.13
N PRO A 34 -20.03 45.02 -4.61
CA PRO A 34 -18.68 44.79 -4.09
C PRO A 34 -18.55 45.03 -2.58
N LYS A 35 -19.35 45.94 -2.02
CA LYS A 35 -19.32 46.29 -0.58
C LYS A 35 -20.23 45.39 0.26
N ILE A 36 -21.32 44.87 -0.33
CA ILE A 36 -22.34 44.10 0.38
C ILE A 36 -22.13 42.59 0.28
N LEU A 37 -21.46 42.09 -0.76
CA LEU A 37 -21.28 40.65 -1.00
C LEU A 37 -20.73 39.92 0.22
N LEU A 38 -19.57 40.35 0.72
CA LEU A 38 -18.90 39.68 1.83
C LEU A 38 -19.73 39.75 3.14
N PRO A 39 -20.27 40.92 3.56
CA PRO A 39 -21.21 41.00 4.68
C PRO A 39 -22.45 40.09 4.53
N ALA A 40 -23.01 40.01 3.32
CA ALA A 40 -24.19 39.19 3.06
C ALA A 40 -23.88 37.70 3.21
N LEU A 41 -22.77 37.22 2.65
CA LEU A 41 -22.35 35.83 2.78
C LEU A 41 -21.99 35.47 4.23
N LYS A 42 -21.28 36.36 4.96
CA LYS A 42 -21.01 36.16 6.39
C LYS A 42 -22.29 36.03 7.21
N ASN A 43 -23.29 36.84 6.90
CA ASN A 43 -24.60 36.74 7.56
C ASN A 43 -25.29 35.39 7.30
N ALA A 44 -25.19 34.85 6.08
CA ALA A 44 -25.69 33.51 5.77
C ALA A 44 -24.93 32.42 6.57
N HIS A 45 -23.61 32.56 6.71
CA HIS A 45 -22.79 31.65 7.51
C HIS A 45 -23.17 31.68 8.99
N GLU A 46 -23.29 32.87 9.60
CA GLU A 46 -23.74 33.04 10.98
C GLU A 46 -25.15 32.45 11.19
N TYR A 47 -26.06 32.68 10.24
CA TYR A 47 -27.40 32.08 10.30
C TYR A 47 -27.35 30.55 10.24
N SER A 48 -26.43 29.96 9.47
CA SER A 48 -26.26 28.50 9.40
C SER A 48 -25.84 27.86 10.72
N GLN A 49 -25.18 28.61 11.60
CA GLN A 49 -24.78 28.13 12.92
C GLN A 49 -25.93 28.16 13.94
N ALA A 50 -26.94 29.02 13.74
CA ALA A 50 -28.02 29.26 14.68
C ALA A 50 -29.39 28.70 14.26
N SER A 51 -29.54 28.24 13.01
CA SER A 51 -30.82 27.84 12.42
C SER A 51 -30.96 26.34 12.21
N SER A 52 -32.21 25.87 12.09
CA SER A 52 -32.48 24.49 11.69
C SER A 52 -32.19 24.26 10.19
N PRO A 53 -31.87 23.02 9.77
CA PRO A 53 -31.53 22.74 8.36
C PRO A 53 -32.58 23.21 7.35
N ALA A 54 -33.87 23.03 7.64
CA ALA A 54 -34.96 23.44 6.75
C ALA A 54 -35.08 24.97 6.62
N GLN A 55 -34.86 25.70 7.72
CA GLN A 55 -34.88 27.17 7.70
C GLN A 55 -33.67 27.74 6.96
N LEU A 56 -32.51 27.08 7.10
CA LEU A 56 -31.30 27.43 6.38
C LEU A 56 -31.50 27.28 4.87
N GLU A 57 -32.11 26.19 4.40
CA GLU A 57 -32.33 25.95 2.96
C GLU A 57 -33.15 27.06 2.29
N GLU A 58 -34.16 27.62 2.96
CA GLU A 58 -34.94 28.74 2.41
C GLU A 58 -34.08 29.99 2.17
N VAL A 59 -33.20 30.30 3.13
CA VAL A 59 -32.28 31.44 3.04
C VAL A 59 -31.21 31.19 1.99
N ILE A 60 -30.60 30.00 2.00
CA ILE A 60 -29.58 29.60 1.03
C ILE A 60 -30.13 29.65 -0.38
N ARG A 61 -31.37 29.20 -0.64
CA ARG A 61 -31.98 29.33 -1.98
C ARG A 61 -31.99 30.76 -2.51
N SER A 62 -32.28 31.74 -1.65
CA SER A 62 -32.28 33.15 -2.05
C SER A 62 -30.85 33.70 -2.17
N ALA A 63 -29.94 33.25 -1.30
CA ALA A 63 -28.53 33.64 -1.34
C ALA A 63 -27.80 33.07 -2.57
N SER A 64 -28.09 31.83 -2.98
CA SER A 64 -27.54 31.19 -4.18
C SER A 64 -27.93 31.96 -5.43
N LEU A 65 -29.21 32.32 -5.60
CA LEU A 65 -29.63 33.13 -6.74
C LEU A 65 -28.92 34.49 -6.81
N PHE A 66 -28.66 35.11 -5.66
CA PHE A 66 -27.84 36.32 -5.61
C PHE A 66 -26.39 36.02 -6.01
N PHE A 67 -25.78 34.99 -5.43
CA PHE A 67 -24.40 34.57 -5.71
C PHE A 67 -24.17 34.26 -7.20
N ASP A 68 -25.09 33.52 -7.82
CA ASP A 68 -25.00 33.09 -9.22
C ASP A 68 -25.02 34.25 -10.23
N GLY A 69 -25.53 35.42 -9.84
CA GLY A 69 -25.52 36.61 -10.69
C GLY A 69 -24.39 37.59 -10.38
N VAL A 70 -23.51 37.29 -9.42
CA VAL A 70 -22.32 38.11 -9.13
C VAL A 70 -21.15 37.63 -9.97
N GLU A 71 -20.34 38.57 -10.46
CA GLU A 71 -19.14 38.26 -11.24
C GLU A 71 -18.14 37.38 -10.47
N SER A 72 -17.62 36.36 -11.15
CA SER A 72 -16.64 35.40 -10.64
C SER A 72 -15.40 36.10 -10.06
N SER A 73 -14.86 37.10 -10.75
CA SER A 73 -13.69 37.88 -10.31
C SER A 73 -13.90 38.54 -8.93
N LEU A 74 -15.09 39.10 -8.71
CA LEU A 74 -15.47 39.76 -7.46
C LEU A 74 -15.72 38.77 -6.32
N ILE A 75 -16.35 37.63 -6.61
CA ILE A 75 -16.50 36.56 -5.63
C ILE A 75 -15.12 36.13 -5.13
N TRP A 76 -14.23 35.79 -6.05
CA TRP A 76 -12.92 35.24 -5.69
C TRP A 76 -11.97 36.26 -5.09
N SER A 77 -12.05 37.55 -5.45
CA SER A 77 -11.29 38.60 -4.75
C SER A 77 -11.68 38.70 -3.27
N ARG A 78 -12.99 38.63 -2.97
CA ARG A 78 -13.49 38.64 -1.59
C ARG A 78 -13.11 37.37 -0.84
N LEU A 79 -13.20 36.18 -1.46
CA LEU A 79 -12.75 34.94 -0.82
C LEU A 79 -11.25 34.91 -0.55
N ILE A 80 -10.42 35.35 -1.51
CA ILE A 80 -8.96 35.48 -1.31
C ILE A 80 -8.66 36.48 -0.19
N SER A 81 -9.38 37.60 -0.10
CA SER A 81 -9.19 38.55 1.00
C SER A 81 -9.44 37.92 2.38
N VAL A 82 -10.47 37.07 2.50
CA VAL A 82 -10.74 36.32 3.74
C VAL A 82 -9.63 35.32 4.02
N LEU A 83 -9.20 34.56 3.01
CA LEU A 83 -8.10 33.60 3.14
C LEU A 83 -6.82 34.27 3.66
N LEU A 84 -6.41 35.38 3.06
CA LEU A 84 -5.22 36.13 3.46
C LEU A 84 -5.37 36.69 4.87
N SER A 85 -6.55 37.24 5.21
CA SER A 85 -6.83 37.72 6.56
C SER A 85 -6.75 36.60 7.61
N SER A 86 -7.20 35.38 7.29
CA SER A 86 -7.07 34.23 8.16
C SER A 86 -5.60 33.87 8.40
N PHE A 87 -4.76 33.93 7.37
CA PHE A 87 -3.31 33.74 7.55
C PHE A 87 -2.68 34.84 8.40
N ASP A 88 -3.06 36.11 8.21
CA ASP A 88 -2.46 37.23 8.94
C ASP A 88 -2.90 37.25 10.41
N LEU A 89 -4.17 36.91 10.70
CA LEU A 89 -4.74 36.86 12.04
C LEU A 89 -4.40 35.57 12.81
N ARG A 90 -3.74 34.59 12.19
CA ARG A 90 -3.52 33.24 12.75
C ARG A 90 -2.93 33.24 14.17
N ARG A 91 -2.10 34.24 14.50
CA ARG A 91 -1.45 34.37 15.83
C ARG A 91 -2.08 35.42 16.73
N SER A 92 -2.54 36.54 16.16
CA SER A 92 -3.07 37.67 16.94
C SER A 92 -4.54 37.49 17.33
N ALA A 93 -5.31 36.77 16.51
CA ALA A 93 -6.73 36.51 16.72
C ALA A 93 -7.12 35.13 16.15
N GLU A 94 -6.64 34.06 16.78
CA GLU A 94 -6.82 32.68 16.30
C GLU A 94 -8.31 32.33 16.05
N LYS A 95 -9.22 32.76 16.92
CA LYS A 95 -10.67 32.52 16.75
C LYS A 95 -11.21 33.14 15.46
N ASP A 96 -10.80 34.37 15.15
CA ASP A 96 -11.25 35.08 13.95
C ASP A 96 -10.63 34.45 12.70
N SER A 97 -9.37 34.01 12.80
CA SER A 97 -8.68 33.26 11.74
C SER A 97 -9.41 31.95 11.41
N LEU A 98 -9.72 31.14 12.42
CA LEU A 98 -10.46 29.87 12.28
C LEU A 98 -11.87 30.11 11.74
N HIS A 99 -12.57 31.14 12.22
CA HIS A 99 -13.90 31.49 11.73
C HIS A 99 -13.88 31.91 10.26
N GLY A 100 -12.84 32.64 9.83
CA GLY A 100 -12.63 32.96 8.42
C GLY A 100 -12.45 31.72 7.54
N LEU A 101 -11.70 30.71 8.00
CA LEU A 101 -11.53 29.44 7.28
C LEU A 101 -12.83 28.62 7.25
N GLU A 102 -13.56 28.55 8.36
CA GLU A 102 -14.87 27.88 8.43
C GLU A 102 -15.89 28.55 7.49
N PHE A 103 -15.85 29.87 7.37
CA PHE A 103 -16.63 30.62 6.39
C PHE A 103 -16.26 30.23 4.95
N LEU A 104 -14.98 30.13 4.61
CA LEU A 104 -14.55 29.70 3.27
C LEU A 104 -15.04 28.29 2.94
N HIS A 105 -14.95 27.35 3.88
CA HIS A 105 -15.52 26.02 3.75
C HIS A 105 -17.02 26.05 3.49
N PHE A 106 -17.75 26.86 4.25
CA PHE A 106 -19.19 27.04 4.07
C PHE A 106 -19.54 27.56 2.67
N VAL A 107 -18.78 28.53 2.15
CA VAL A 107 -19.05 29.07 0.80
C VAL A 107 -18.88 27.98 -0.26
N ILE A 108 -17.77 27.25 -0.23
CA ILE A 108 -17.50 26.18 -1.21
C ILE A 108 -18.50 25.02 -1.11
N ASP A 109 -19.07 24.77 0.07
CA ASP A 109 -20.04 23.68 0.27
C ASP A 109 -21.48 24.06 -0.14
N ARG A 110 -21.84 25.35 -0.10
CA ARG A 110 -23.23 25.80 -0.23
C ARG A 110 -23.55 26.54 -1.52
N PHE A 111 -22.55 27.10 -2.19
CA PHE A 111 -22.73 27.89 -3.40
C PHE A 111 -22.14 27.17 -4.61
N ASP A 112 -22.70 27.41 -5.79
CA ASP A 112 -22.20 26.81 -7.02
C ASP A 112 -20.96 27.55 -7.50
N VAL A 113 -19.81 26.88 -7.41
CA VAL A 113 -18.50 27.40 -7.83
C VAL A 113 -17.97 26.67 -9.08
N ARG A 114 -18.88 26.05 -9.86
CA ARG A 114 -18.54 25.21 -11.02
C ARG A 114 -18.63 25.95 -12.36
N ASP A 115 -18.81 27.27 -12.34
CA ASP A 115 -18.69 28.09 -13.52
C ASP A 115 -17.30 27.93 -14.16
N GLU A 116 -17.23 27.94 -15.49
CA GLU A 116 -16.03 27.62 -16.26
C GLU A 116 -14.88 28.59 -15.95
N GLU A 117 -15.17 29.88 -15.80
CA GLU A 117 -14.15 30.87 -15.39
C GLU A 117 -13.63 30.57 -13.98
N MET A 118 -14.51 30.21 -13.04
CA MET A 118 -14.08 29.85 -11.68
C MET A 118 -13.18 28.62 -11.67
N LEU A 119 -13.57 27.56 -12.40
CA LEU A 119 -12.84 26.30 -12.48
C LEU A 119 -11.48 26.43 -13.17
N LEU A 120 -11.39 27.22 -14.25
CA LEU A 120 -10.17 27.32 -15.06
C LEU A 120 -9.23 28.45 -14.63
N ARG A 121 -9.72 29.47 -13.90
CA ARG A 121 -8.94 30.66 -13.56
C ARG A 121 -8.86 30.91 -12.07
N HIS A 122 -9.99 31.08 -11.40
CA HIS A 122 -9.98 31.60 -10.03
C HIS A 122 -9.63 30.54 -8.97
N ILE A 123 -10.14 29.31 -9.11
CA ILE A 123 -9.81 28.21 -8.20
C ILE A 123 -8.32 27.84 -8.31
N PRO A 124 -7.72 27.65 -9.50
CA PRO A 124 -6.28 27.40 -9.63
C PRO A 124 -5.42 28.50 -9.01
N ASN A 125 -5.77 29.77 -9.24
CA ASN A 125 -5.04 30.91 -8.67
C ASN A 125 -5.17 30.97 -7.14
N THR A 126 -6.36 30.72 -6.61
CA THR A 126 -6.58 30.66 -5.16
C THR A 126 -5.78 29.54 -4.51
N LEU A 127 -5.72 28.37 -5.16
CA LEU A 127 -4.87 27.26 -4.72
C LEU A 127 -3.39 27.61 -4.73
N LEU A 128 -2.90 28.26 -5.78
CA LEU A 128 -1.51 28.70 -5.85
C LEU A 128 -1.19 29.71 -4.73
N ILE A 129 -2.04 30.72 -4.51
CA ILE A 129 -1.88 31.69 -3.42
C ILE A 129 -1.86 30.97 -2.06
N LEU A 130 -2.81 30.05 -1.83
CA LEU A 130 -2.90 29.28 -0.60
C LEU A 130 -1.63 28.46 -0.34
N LEU A 131 -1.17 27.69 -1.33
CA LEU A 131 -0.01 26.81 -1.18
C LEU A 131 1.29 27.61 -1.03
N ALA A 132 1.43 28.74 -1.74
CA ALA A 132 2.59 29.62 -1.57
C ALA A 132 2.62 30.27 -0.18
N ARG A 133 1.46 30.66 0.36
CA ARG A 133 1.36 31.16 1.76
C ARG A 133 1.66 30.05 2.77
N LEU A 134 1.17 28.84 2.54
CA LEU A 134 1.45 27.68 3.37
C LEU A 134 2.95 27.36 3.40
N ALA A 135 3.62 27.32 2.24
CA ALA A 135 5.06 27.11 2.13
C ALA A 135 5.86 28.17 2.90
N SER A 136 5.48 29.44 2.76
CA SER A 136 6.11 30.55 3.49
C SER A 136 6.03 30.38 5.01
N ILE A 137 4.87 29.95 5.53
CA ILE A 137 4.64 29.83 6.96
C ILE A 137 5.39 28.63 7.55
N LEU A 138 5.43 27.51 6.84
CA LEU A 138 6.20 26.34 7.26
C LEU A 138 7.70 26.63 7.36
N ASN A 139 8.21 27.54 6.54
CA ASN A 139 9.60 28.00 6.61
C ASN A 139 9.88 28.92 7.79
N GLU A 140 8.86 29.54 8.41
CA GLU A 140 9.05 30.41 9.59
C GLU A 140 9.45 29.62 10.85
N LYS A 141 9.39 28.28 10.84
CA LYS A 141 9.75 27.37 11.95
C LYS A 141 9.06 27.73 13.28
N GLN A 142 7.78 28.10 13.21
CA GLN A 142 6.96 28.38 14.39
C GLN A 142 5.79 27.39 14.44
N ASP A 143 5.42 26.95 15.64
CA ASP A 143 4.29 26.06 15.84
C ASP A 143 2.98 26.82 15.58
N ASP A 144 2.29 26.43 14.51
CA ASP A 144 0.93 26.86 14.25
C ASP A 144 -0.08 25.82 14.76
N SER A 145 -1.29 26.28 15.04
CA SER A 145 -2.39 25.44 15.53
C SER A 145 -2.69 24.27 14.57
N GLU A 146 -2.71 23.04 15.07
CA GLU A 146 -3.06 21.83 14.30
C GLU A 146 -4.43 21.97 13.61
N ARG A 147 -5.38 22.63 14.29
CA ARG A 147 -6.71 22.90 13.73
C ARG A 147 -6.64 23.85 12.53
N PHE A 148 -5.82 24.90 12.63
CA PHE A 148 -5.60 25.85 11.53
C PHE A 148 -5.04 25.12 10.30
N MET A 149 -3.97 24.33 10.48
CA MET A 149 -3.36 23.57 9.40
C MET A 149 -4.32 22.57 8.75
N THR A 150 -5.12 21.88 9.57
CA THR A 150 -6.14 20.95 9.09
C THR A 150 -7.20 21.66 8.24
N LEU A 151 -7.71 22.82 8.67
CA LEU A 151 -8.68 23.60 7.90
C LEU A 151 -8.06 24.09 6.57
N VAL A 152 -6.86 24.65 6.59
CA VAL A 152 -6.19 25.13 5.36
C VAL A 152 -5.97 23.99 4.35
N LEU A 153 -5.46 22.85 4.80
CA LEU A 153 -5.20 21.71 3.93
C LEU A 153 -6.48 21.05 3.42
N THR A 154 -7.51 20.90 4.27
CA THR A 154 -8.80 20.38 3.81
C THR A 154 -9.52 21.34 2.86
N PHE A 155 -9.34 22.65 3.02
CA PHE A 155 -9.82 23.64 2.06
C PHE A 155 -9.11 23.48 0.72
N ALA A 156 -7.77 23.35 0.72
CA ALA A 156 -7.00 23.07 -0.50
C ALA A 156 -7.47 21.76 -1.19
N GLN A 157 -7.69 20.69 -0.43
CA GLN A 157 -8.21 19.43 -0.97
C GLN A 157 -9.60 19.59 -1.62
N ARG A 158 -10.48 20.39 -1.03
CA ARG A 158 -11.81 20.67 -1.60
C ARG A 158 -11.70 21.42 -2.92
N LEU A 159 -10.88 22.47 -2.97
CA LEU A 159 -10.62 23.20 -4.21
C LEU A 159 -10.01 22.29 -5.28
N LEU A 160 -9.05 21.44 -4.93
CA LEU A 160 -8.44 20.48 -5.85
C LEU A 160 -9.45 19.47 -6.40
N ARG A 161 -10.44 19.04 -5.62
CA ARG A 161 -11.51 18.13 -6.08
C ARG A 161 -12.45 18.77 -7.10
N LEU A 162 -12.59 20.10 -7.08
CA LEU A 162 -13.41 20.83 -8.05
C LEU A 162 -12.72 20.95 -9.42
N LEU A 163 -11.38 20.94 -9.45
CA LEU A 163 -10.64 21.15 -10.70
C LEU A 163 -10.80 19.97 -11.68
N PRO A 164 -11.28 20.20 -12.91
CA PRO A 164 -11.22 19.19 -13.97
C PRO A 164 -9.77 18.99 -14.45
N PRO A 165 -9.41 17.85 -15.08
CA PRO A 165 -8.06 17.62 -15.61
C PRO A 165 -7.59 18.73 -16.56
N ARG A 166 -8.49 19.23 -17.40
CA ARG A 166 -8.24 20.34 -18.33
C ARG A 166 -7.90 21.69 -17.69
N ALA A 167 -8.06 21.85 -16.37
CA ALA A 167 -7.68 23.07 -15.66
C ALA A 167 -6.16 23.36 -15.76
N PHE A 168 -5.36 22.34 -16.08
CA PHE A 168 -3.90 22.45 -16.25
C PHE A 168 -3.43 22.17 -17.68
N GLU A 169 -4.35 21.99 -18.63
CA GLU A 169 -4.01 21.83 -20.05
C GLU A 169 -3.60 23.17 -20.67
N GLN A 170 -2.66 23.11 -21.62
CA GLN A 170 -2.18 24.28 -22.35
C GLN A 170 -3.33 24.90 -23.17
N ASP A 171 -3.41 26.23 -23.23
CA ASP A 171 -4.34 26.89 -24.16
C ASP A 171 -3.89 26.64 -25.60
N GLU A 172 -4.70 25.92 -26.40
CA GLU A 172 -4.40 25.55 -27.79
C GLU A 172 -4.17 26.75 -28.74
N LYS A 173 -4.43 27.99 -28.28
CA LYS A 173 -4.45 29.18 -29.13
C LYS A 173 -3.13 29.94 -29.27
N ASP A 174 -2.13 29.69 -28.42
CA ASP A 174 -0.82 30.37 -28.51
C ASP A 174 0.21 29.49 -29.24
N GLY A 175 0.02 29.39 -30.56
CA GLY A 175 1.03 28.82 -31.44
C GLY A 175 2.23 29.75 -31.58
N SER A 176 3.21 29.71 -30.64
CA SER A 176 4.65 29.95 -30.92
C SER A 176 5.56 30.09 -29.69
N HIS A 177 5.11 29.93 -28.45
CA HIS A 177 6.02 30.00 -27.31
C HIS A 177 5.85 28.77 -26.41
N GLN A 178 6.74 27.79 -26.56
CA GLN A 178 7.07 26.89 -25.46
C GLN A 178 7.46 27.78 -24.29
N SER A 179 6.55 27.98 -23.33
CA SER A 179 6.84 28.77 -22.16
C SER A 179 7.93 28.05 -21.38
N ILE A 180 9.18 28.49 -21.53
CA ILE A 180 10.31 27.94 -20.80
C ILE A 180 10.00 28.11 -19.31
N TRP A 181 9.87 26.99 -18.59
CA TRP A 181 9.74 27.01 -17.14
C TRP A 181 10.98 27.67 -16.55
N GLN A 182 10.78 28.70 -15.72
CA GLN A 182 11.85 29.38 -14.99
C GLN A 182 11.67 29.09 -13.50
N ALA A 183 12.58 28.30 -12.93
CA ALA A 183 12.49 27.76 -11.57
C ALA A 183 12.53 28.81 -10.44
N GLY A 184 12.86 30.06 -10.74
CA GLY A 184 12.86 31.16 -9.77
C GLY A 184 11.74 32.14 -10.06
N ASN A 185 10.74 32.21 -9.15
CA ASN A 185 9.78 33.31 -8.93
C ASN A 185 8.42 32.88 -8.34
N CYS A 186 8.25 31.67 -7.78
CA CYS A 186 6.94 31.27 -7.24
C CYS A 186 6.37 32.26 -6.20
N SER A 187 7.21 32.75 -5.28
CA SER A 187 6.81 33.72 -4.27
C SER A 187 6.47 35.11 -4.86
N SER A 188 7.16 35.54 -5.92
CA SER A 188 6.88 36.82 -6.58
C SER A 188 5.65 36.73 -7.50
N VAL A 189 5.43 35.59 -8.17
CA VAL A 189 4.22 35.29 -8.94
C VAL A 189 3.01 35.24 -8.01
N ALA A 190 3.09 34.52 -6.89
CA ALA A 190 2.00 34.47 -5.90
C ALA A 190 1.70 35.86 -5.30
N LYS A 191 2.73 36.68 -5.06
CA LYS A 191 2.56 38.09 -4.63
C LYS A 191 1.89 38.95 -5.71
N SER A 192 2.30 38.81 -6.96
CA SER A 192 1.70 39.53 -8.10
C SER A 192 0.22 39.16 -8.28
N LEU A 193 -0.09 37.86 -8.26
CA LEU A 193 -1.47 37.37 -8.28
C LEU A 193 -2.27 37.90 -7.09
N THR A 194 -1.70 37.86 -5.88
CA THR A 194 -2.35 38.41 -4.69
C THR A 194 -2.69 39.90 -4.89
N GLN A 195 -1.73 40.69 -5.40
CA GLN A 195 -1.93 42.11 -5.68
C GLN A 195 -3.06 42.33 -6.69
N GLN A 196 -3.16 41.50 -7.72
CA GLN A 196 -4.22 41.58 -8.73
C GLN A 196 -5.62 41.42 -8.12
N TYR A 197 -5.81 40.46 -7.21
CA TYR A 197 -7.10 40.25 -6.55
C TYR A 197 -7.41 41.28 -5.45
N THR A 198 -6.41 42.00 -4.94
CA THR A 198 -6.59 43.03 -3.90
C THR A 198 -6.77 44.45 -4.43
N ARG A 199 -6.62 44.70 -5.74
CA ARG A 199 -6.90 46.03 -6.31
C ARG A 199 -8.41 46.29 -6.25
N ASP A 200 -8.78 47.40 -5.63
CA ASP A 200 -10.19 47.81 -5.45
C ASP A 200 -10.83 48.33 -6.75
N ASP A 201 -10.01 48.70 -7.75
CA ASP A 201 -10.47 49.17 -9.06
C ASP A 201 -10.70 47.97 -9.98
N PHE A 202 -11.95 47.50 -10.07
CA PHE A 202 -12.44 46.61 -11.14
C PHE A 202 -12.56 47.36 -12.48
N GLU A 203 -11.62 48.26 -12.80
CA GLU A 203 -11.51 48.77 -14.15
C GLU A 203 -10.88 47.68 -15.02
N ASP A 204 -11.58 47.32 -16.09
CA ASP A 204 -11.14 46.42 -17.18
C ASP A 204 -9.84 46.85 -17.87
N ASN A 205 -9.22 47.94 -17.42
CA ASN A 205 -7.94 48.48 -17.86
C ASN A 205 -6.76 47.73 -17.20
N VAL A 206 -6.78 46.40 -17.20
CA VAL A 206 -5.57 45.62 -16.92
C VAL A 206 -4.66 45.74 -18.14
N THR A 207 -3.83 46.77 -18.13
CA THR A 207 -2.65 46.87 -19.00
C THR A 207 -1.77 45.64 -18.78
N ASP A 208 -1.66 44.79 -19.80
CA ASP A 208 -0.52 43.93 -20.18
C ASP A 208 0.38 43.36 -19.07
N ILE A 209 -0.17 42.91 -17.93
CA ILE A 209 0.52 41.97 -17.04
C ILE A 209 0.14 40.59 -17.53
N GLU A 210 1.11 39.89 -18.14
CA GLU A 210 0.99 38.55 -18.72
C GLU A 210 0.06 37.67 -17.89
N ARG A 211 -1.10 37.34 -18.46
CA ARG A 211 -2.04 36.38 -17.88
C ARG A 211 -1.25 35.10 -17.59
N LEU A 212 -1.26 34.65 -16.34
CA LEU A 212 -0.56 33.43 -15.96
C LEU A 212 -1.23 32.26 -16.69
N ASP A 213 -0.47 31.62 -17.57
CA ASP A 213 -0.91 30.44 -18.30
C ASP A 213 -1.33 29.31 -17.32
N ARG A 214 -2.33 28.52 -17.70
CA ARG A 214 -2.85 27.39 -16.91
C ARG A 214 -1.74 26.39 -16.57
N ARG A 215 -0.87 26.11 -17.53
CA ARG A 215 0.27 25.20 -17.33
C ARG A 215 1.29 25.77 -16.35
N ARG A 216 1.65 27.05 -16.49
CA ARG A 216 2.53 27.74 -15.53
C ARG A 216 1.94 27.75 -14.11
N THR A 217 0.63 27.94 -14.00
CA THR A 217 -0.08 27.89 -12.70
C THR A 217 0.07 26.52 -12.04
N ALA A 218 -0.08 25.43 -12.81
CA ALA A 218 0.11 24.06 -12.33
C ALA A 218 1.56 23.80 -11.87
N GLU A 219 2.56 24.30 -12.62
CA GLU A 219 3.98 24.17 -12.28
C GLU A 219 4.33 24.91 -10.98
N TYR A 220 3.86 26.16 -10.80
CA TYR A 220 4.05 26.90 -9.54
C TYR A 220 3.28 26.29 -8.37
N MET A 221 2.10 25.72 -8.63
CA MET A 221 1.33 24.99 -7.62
C MET A 221 2.11 23.77 -7.14
N LEU A 222 2.69 23.03 -8.08
CA LEU A 222 3.51 21.86 -7.78
C LEU A 222 4.80 22.25 -7.04
N GLN A 223 5.48 23.32 -7.46
CA GLN A 223 6.65 23.86 -6.75
C GLN A 223 6.31 24.20 -5.30
N SER A 224 5.18 24.86 -5.06
CA SER A 224 4.74 25.24 -3.70
C SER A 224 4.44 24.03 -2.82
N ILE A 225 3.72 23.01 -3.34
CA ILE A 225 3.41 21.81 -2.54
C ILE A 225 4.64 20.92 -2.32
N ILE A 226 5.62 20.90 -3.25
CA ILE A 226 6.89 20.20 -3.04
C ILE A 226 7.66 20.84 -1.87
N GLU A 227 7.68 22.17 -1.79
CA GLU A 227 8.31 22.88 -0.67
C GLU A 227 7.63 22.55 0.67
N VAL A 228 6.29 22.58 0.70
CA VAL A 228 5.49 22.16 1.86
C VAL A 228 5.81 20.71 2.27
N LEU A 229 5.84 19.79 1.30
CA LEU A 229 6.12 18.37 1.53
C LEU A 229 7.55 18.16 2.04
N ARG A 230 8.54 18.87 1.49
CA ARG A 230 9.93 18.82 1.96
C ARG A 230 10.04 19.26 3.41
N SER A 231 9.40 20.37 3.76
CA SER A 231 9.38 20.88 5.14
C SER A 231 8.71 19.89 6.09
N ALA A 232 7.60 19.25 5.68
CA ALA A 232 6.89 18.26 6.50
C ALA A 232 7.62 16.91 6.65
N LEU A 233 8.49 16.54 5.71
CA LEU A 233 9.31 15.32 5.78
C LEU A 233 10.61 15.53 6.57
N THR A 234 11.19 16.73 6.48
CA THR A 234 12.46 17.06 7.15
C THR A 234 12.27 17.55 8.58
N SER A 235 11.19 18.28 8.85
CA SER A 235 10.80 18.73 10.19
C SER A 235 9.87 17.71 10.86
N ASP A 236 9.95 17.56 12.18
CA ASP A 236 8.96 16.79 12.96
C ASP A 236 7.65 17.58 13.13
N ALA A 237 7.68 18.88 12.80
CA ALA A 237 6.50 19.72 12.73
C ALA A 237 5.57 19.24 11.61
N PHE A 238 4.28 19.11 11.92
CA PHE A 238 3.20 18.76 11.00
C PHE A 238 3.14 17.32 10.48
N THR A 239 3.80 16.39 11.18
CA THR A 239 3.71 14.95 10.87
C THR A 239 2.28 14.41 10.90
N SER A 240 1.39 14.96 11.74
CA SER A 240 -0.03 14.56 11.77
C SER A 240 -0.82 15.00 10.54
N GLN A 241 -0.39 16.07 9.85
CA GLN A 241 -1.01 16.57 8.62
C GLN A 241 -0.31 16.07 7.34
N LEU A 242 0.78 15.31 7.46
CA LEU A 242 1.55 14.81 6.32
C LEU A 242 0.65 14.07 5.30
N GLY A 243 -0.29 13.26 5.77
CA GLY A 243 -1.25 12.58 4.89
C GLY A 243 -2.08 13.55 4.03
N LEU A 244 -2.53 14.68 4.59
CA LEU A 244 -3.30 15.68 3.84
C LEU A 244 -2.41 16.41 2.80
N ILE A 245 -1.16 16.69 3.16
CA ILE A 245 -0.16 17.30 2.27
C ILE A 245 0.13 16.36 1.10
N THR A 246 0.36 15.08 1.37
CA THR A 246 0.58 14.07 0.34
C THR A 246 -0.63 13.89 -0.56
N ASP A 247 -1.84 13.87 -0.02
CA ASP A 247 -3.07 13.82 -0.82
C ASP A 247 -3.18 15.03 -1.78
N CYS A 248 -2.85 16.24 -1.30
CA CYS A 248 -2.80 17.43 -2.14
C CYS A 248 -1.75 17.29 -3.25
N PHE A 249 -0.54 16.84 -2.91
CA PHE A 249 0.53 16.59 -3.87
C PHE A 249 0.10 15.59 -4.95
N VAL A 250 -0.45 14.43 -4.54
CA VAL A 250 -0.91 13.37 -5.45
C VAL A 250 -2.02 13.87 -6.37
N SER A 251 -2.96 14.66 -5.84
CA SER A 251 -4.04 15.27 -6.63
C SER A 251 -3.53 16.25 -7.70
N ILE A 252 -2.43 16.98 -7.42
CA ILE A 252 -1.82 17.91 -8.38
C ILE A 252 -1.02 17.14 -9.43
N ILE A 253 -0.12 16.24 -9.04
CA ILE A 253 0.75 15.51 -9.98
C ILE A 253 -0.05 14.61 -10.95
N THR A 254 -1.14 14.00 -10.47
CA THR A 254 -2.02 13.17 -11.33
C THR A 254 -2.79 13.98 -12.37
N LYS A 255 -2.94 15.30 -12.17
CA LYS A 255 -3.57 16.23 -13.12
C LYS A 255 -2.58 17.01 -13.96
N THR A 256 -1.28 16.93 -13.65
CA THR A 256 -0.21 17.68 -14.33
C THR A 256 0.81 16.70 -14.93
N PRO A 257 0.53 16.16 -16.15
CA PRO A 257 1.51 15.33 -16.85
C PRO A 257 2.73 16.15 -17.28
N ASP A 258 3.92 15.53 -17.25
CA ASP A 258 5.21 16.10 -17.66
C ASP A 258 5.58 17.44 -17.01
N SER A 259 5.49 17.54 -15.68
CA SER A 259 5.92 18.72 -14.94
C SER A 259 7.45 18.90 -14.94
N GLN A 260 7.89 20.11 -15.27
CA GLN A 260 9.30 20.51 -15.14
C GLN A 260 9.65 20.93 -13.71
N ALA A 261 8.69 21.48 -12.95
CA ALA A 261 8.89 21.84 -11.55
C ALA A 261 9.25 20.62 -10.70
N PHE A 262 8.61 19.46 -10.91
CA PHE A 262 8.95 18.25 -10.17
C PHE A 262 10.35 17.73 -10.49
N ARG A 263 10.71 17.69 -11.79
CA ARG A 263 12.03 17.22 -12.23
C ARG A 263 13.17 18.06 -11.67
N ASN A 264 12.97 19.39 -11.62
CA ASN A 264 13.98 20.31 -11.12
C ASN A 264 14.06 20.37 -9.59
N ALA A 265 13.04 19.88 -8.88
CA ALA A 265 12.99 19.99 -7.43
C ALA A 265 13.88 18.97 -6.69
N ASP A 266 14.35 17.92 -7.36
CA ASP A 266 15.18 16.85 -6.79
C ASP A 266 14.69 16.36 -5.42
N ILE A 267 13.45 15.86 -5.37
CA ILE A 267 12.83 15.38 -4.13
C ILE A 267 13.46 14.09 -3.58
N TYR A 268 14.27 13.43 -4.41
CA TYR A 268 14.95 12.18 -4.09
C TYR A 268 15.78 12.27 -2.80
N ASP A 269 16.63 13.30 -2.70
CA ASP A 269 17.48 13.51 -1.53
C ASP A 269 16.65 13.77 -0.26
N THR A 270 15.50 14.44 -0.40
CA THR A 270 14.57 14.66 0.71
C THR A 270 13.99 13.32 1.21
N PHE A 271 13.62 12.41 0.30
CA PHE A 271 13.14 11.08 0.68
C PHE A 271 14.24 10.24 1.34
N LYS A 272 15.45 10.27 0.79
CA LYS A 272 16.59 9.57 1.37
C LYS A 272 16.92 10.08 2.77
N GLN A 273 16.93 11.39 2.97
CA GLN A 273 17.13 12.00 4.28
C GLN A 273 16.01 11.63 5.26
N ALA A 274 14.75 11.68 4.83
CA ALA A 274 13.62 11.33 5.67
C ALA A 274 13.66 9.86 6.10
N LEU A 275 13.95 8.94 5.17
CA LEU A 275 14.05 7.50 5.41
C LEU A 275 15.32 7.08 6.18
N GLY A 276 16.39 7.86 6.07
CA GLY A 276 17.65 7.62 6.76
C GLY A 276 17.69 8.08 8.22
N LYS A 277 16.62 8.69 8.73
CA LYS A 277 16.52 9.06 10.16
C LYS A 277 16.44 7.77 10.99
N GLU A 278 17.44 7.54 11.84
CA GLU A 278 17.46 6.40 12.79
C GLU A 278 16.22 6.36 13.70
N SER A 279 15.55 7.51 13.90
CA SER A 279 14.29 7.61 14.64
C SER A 279 13.12 6.85 14.01
N LEU A 280 13.18 6.49 12.72
CA LEU A 280 12.15 5.67 12.06
C LEU A 280 12.19 4.18 12.48
N LEU A 281 13.29 3.75 13.09
CA LEU A 281 13.53 2.36 13.51
C LEU A 281 13.57 2.20 15.04
N GLN A 282 13.37 3.30 15.79
CA GLN A 282 13.37 3.29 17.26
C GLN A 282 11.95 3.21 17.83
N ASP A 283 11.75 2.28 18.76
CA ASP A 283 10.50 2.06 19.51
C ASP A 283 10.23 3.21 20.50
N SER A 284 9.77 4.35 19.99
CA SER A 284 9.47 5.53 20.79
C SER A 284 8.02 5.96 20.59
N SER A 285 7.49 6.83 21.47
CA SER A 285 6.13 7.36 21.40
C SER A 285 5.79 8.15 20.11
N ILE A 286 6.73 8.24 19.16
CA ILE A 286 6.66 8.91 17.86
C ILE A 286 6.20 7.92 16.75
N ASP A 287 5.91 6.65 17.10
CA ASP A 287 5.49 5.54 16.21
C ASP A 287 4.40 5.81 15.15
N GLN A 288 3.58 6.85 15.30
CA GLN A 288 2.57 7.19 14.28
C GLN A 288 3.14 8.00 13.12
N SER A 289 4.14 8.85 13.38
CA SER A 289 4.71 9.70 12.33
C SER A 289 5.62 8.90 11.40
N SER A 290 6.33 7.89 11.90
CA SER A 290 7.23 7.05 11.10
C SER A 290 6.49 6.31 9.99
N PHE A 291 5.37 5.65 10.31
CA PHE A 291 4.55 4.97 9.31
C PHE A 291 3.93 5.95 8.31
N LEU A 292 3.49 7.13 8.77
CA LEU A 292 2.93 8.16 7.88
C LEU A 292 3.98 8.66 6.88
N VAL A 293 5.24 8.85 7.30
CA VAL A 293 6.35 9.22 6.41
C VAL A 293 6.55 8.17 5.32
N ILE A 294 6.64 6.89 5.70
CA ILE A 294 6.82 5.77 4.76
C ILE A 294 5.66 5.68 3.77
N SER A 295 4.41 5.71 4.27
CA SER A 295 3.21 5.68 3.44
C SER A 295 3.12 6.86 2.49
N SER A 296 3.58 8.04 2.93
CA SER A 296 3.55 9.28 2.14
C SER A 296 4.55 9.23 1.00
N ILE A 297 5.80 8.82 1.29
CA ILE A 297 6.85 8.65 0.29
C ILE A 297 6.40 7.62 -0.77
N MET A 298 5.87 6.47 -0.33
CA MET A 298 5.33 5.47 -1.24
C MET A 298 4.21 5.99 -2.12
N SER A 299 3.27 6.76 -1.56
CA SER A 299 2.17 7.35 -2.34
C SER A 299 2.67 8.31 -3.43
N VAL A 300 3.71 9.09 -3.14
CA VAL A 300 4.34 10.00 -4.12
C VAL A 300 5.10 9.22 -5.20
N ILE A 301 5.86 8.18 -4.83
CA ILE A 301 6.56 7.32 -5.80
C ILE A 301 5.54 6.63 -6.73
N VAL A 302 4.47 6.05 -6.18
CA VAL A 302 3.43 5.40 -6.99
C VAL A 302 2.75 6.40 -7.93
N ALA A 303 2.36 7.58 -7.44
CA ALA A 303 1.70 8.60 -8.25
C ALA A 303 2.59 9.15 -9.37
N SER A 304 3.90 9.26 -9.12
CA SER A 304 4.86 9.75 -10.10
C SER A 304 5.23 8.71 -11.15
N VAL A 305 5.27 7.41 -10.80
CA VAL A 305 5.58 6.33 -11.74
C VAL A 305 4.38 5.92 -12.60
N ALA A 306 3.15 6.09 -12.08
CA ALA A 306 1.92 5.75 -12.80
C ALA A 306 1.59 6.71 -13.97
N GLY A 307 2.24 7.87 -14.07
CA GLY A 307 2.05 8.82 -15.18
C GLY A 307 2.53 8.22 -16.51
N SER A 308 1.68 8.23 -17.53
CA SER A 308 1.96 7.60 -18.84
C SER A 308 3.04 8.29 -19.67
N GLN A 309 3.64 9.38 -19.20
CA GLN A 309 4.66 10.15 -19.90
C GLN A 309 5.89 10.27 -19.00
N SER A 310 7.00 9.69 -19.46
CA SER A 310 8.35 9.63 -18.90
C SER A 310 8.51 9.59 -17.35
N PRO A 311 9.20 8.57 -16.81
CA PRO A 311 9.29 8.40 -15.36
C PRO A 311 10.02 9.59 -14.72
N TYR A 312 9.42 10.19 -13.70
CA TYR A 312 10.03 11.29 -12.96
C TYR A 312 11.21 10.85 -12.09
N PHE A 313 11.23 9.58 -11.68
CA PHE A 313 12.35 8.96 -10.98
C PHE A 313 13.11 8.06 -11.93
N SER A 314 14.44 8.07 -11.84
CA SER A 314 15.23 7.06 -12.52
C SER A 314 14.97 5.68 -11.88
N HIS A 315 15.14 4.63 -12.67
CA HIS A 315 15.02 3.26 -12.17
C HIS A 315 15.95 3.00 -10.98
N GLU A 316 17.19 3.50 -11.04
CA GLU A 316 18.18 3.37 -9.96
C GLU A 316 17.75 4.08 -8.66
N GLN A 317 17.11 5.26 -8.77
CA GLN A 317 16.59 5.99 -7.62
C GLN A 317 15.47 5.22 -6.91
N VAL A 318 14.56 4.61 -7.68
CA VAL A 318 13.49 3.77 -7.10
C VAL A 318 14.08 2.57 -6.34
N MET A 319 15.15 1.97 -6.87
CA MET A 319 15.81 0.82 -6.23
C MET A 319 16.57 1.18 -4.94
N ASP A 320 17.24 2.33 -4.88
CA ASP A 320 17.89 2.78 -3.63
C ASP A 320 16.84 3.06 -2.53
N LEU A 321 15.73 3.72 -2.89
CA LEU A 321 14.64 4.01 -1.94
C LEU A 321 13.91 2.74 -1.49
N GLN A 322 13.74 1.75 -2.38
CA GLN A 322 13.05 0.50 -2.07
C GLN A 322 13.59 -0.18 -0.81
N THR A 323 14.93 -0.24 -0.67
CA THR A 323 15.56 -0.94 0.46
C THR A 323 15.18 -0.27 1.78
N HIS A 324 15.25 1.06 1.82
CA HIS A 324 14.96 1.84 3.03
C HIS A 324 13.46 1.80 3.38
N VAL A 325 12.59 1.91 2.37
CA VAL A 325 11.15 1.79 2.54
C VAL A 325 10.76 0.41 3.08
N LEU A 326 11.28 -0.67 2.48
CA LEU A 326 10.93 -2.02 2.88
C LEU A 326 11.37 -2.33 4.31
N ASN A 327 12.55 -1.86 4.73
CA ASN A 327 13.01 -1.96 6.12
C ASN A 327 12.09 -1.22 7.10
N GLY A 328 11.65 -0.02 6.73
CA GLY A 328 10.68 0.75 7.52
C GLY A 328 9.33 0.03 7.63
N ILE A 329 8.80 -0.50 6.51
CA ILE A 329 7.54 -1.27 6.52
C ILE A 329 7.69 -2.53 7.38
N TRP A 330 8.83 -3.23 7.28
CA TRP A 330 9.12 -4.44 8.05
C TRP A 330 9.05 -4.21 9.55
N HIS A 331 9.55 -3.07 10.04
CA HIS A 331 9.44 -2.69 11.45
C HIS A 331 7.99 -2.52 11.94
N HIS A 332 7.09 -2.07 11.07
CA HIS A 332 5.66 -1.90 11.38
C HIS A 332 4.83 -3.19 11.27
N LEU A 333 5.42 -4.30 10.82
CA LEU A 333 4.80 -5.64 10.83
C LEU A 333 4.93 -6.35 12.19
N SER A 334 5.51 -5.71 13.20
CA SER A 334 5.58 -6.28 14.55
C SER A 334 4.18 -6.62 15.09
N PRO A 335 3.98 -7.78 15.74
CA PRO A 335 2.68 -8.18 16.30
C PRO A 335 2.08 -7.16 17.27
N PHE A 336 2.92 -6.36 17.91
CA PHE A 336 2.52 -5.31 18.84
C PHE A 336 1.91 -4.08 18.14
N ARG A 337 1.85 -4.06 16.80
CA ARG A 337 1.39 -2.91 15.98
C ARG A 337 0.26 -3.26 14.99
N PRO A 338 -0.86 -3.87 15.42
CA PRO A 338 -1.92 -4.34 14.52
C PRO A 338 -2.59 -3.24 13.67
N LYS A 339 -2.55 -1.99 14.13
CA LYS A 339 -3.11 -0.83 13.41
C LYS A 339 -2.57 -0.69 11.98
N TYR A 340 -1.30 -1.06 11.75
CA TYR A 340 -0.61 -0.79 10.49
C TYR A 340 -0.51 -2.01 9.57
N HIS A 341 -0.83 -3.22 10.05
CA HIS A 341 -0.55 -4.46 9.32
C HIS A 341 -1.16 -4.50 7.92
N VAL A 342 -2.45 -4.15 7.79
CA VAL A 342 -3.14 -4.18 6.49
C VAL A 342 -2.50 -3.20 5.50
N GLU A 343 -2.20 -1.98 5.96
CA GLU A 343 -1.62 -0.94 5.11
C GLU A 343 -0.15 -1.25 4.78
N ALA A 344 0.63 -1.76 5.74
CA ALA A 344 2.00 -2.21 5.55
C ALA A 344 2.10 -3.29 4.47
N VAL A 345 1.23 -4.31 4.54
CA VAL A 345 1.17 -5.38 3.52
C VAL A 345 0.76 -4.80 2.16
N ARG A 346 -0.20 -3.87 2.12
CA ARG A 346 -0.57 -3.17 0.88
C ARG A 346 0.62 -2.44 0.25
N LEU A 347 1.41 -1.72 1.06
CA LEU A 347 2.60 -0.98 0.60
C LEU A 347 3.70 -1.92 0.06
N ILE A 348 3.90 -3.10 0.65
CA ILE A 348 4.85 -4.11 0.14
C ILE A 348 4.45 -4.55 -1.27
N TRP A 349 3.18 -4.83 -1.49
CA TRP A 349 2.71 -5.28 -2.81
C TRP A 349 2.68 -4.15 -3.85
N GLN A 350 2.44 -2.91 -3.42
CA GLN A 350 2.65 -1.74 -4.29
C GLN A 350 4.12 -1.59 -4.68
N LEU A 351 5.04 -1.77 -3.75
CA LEU A 351 6.48 -1.73 -4.01
C LEU A 351 6.92 -2.85 -4.99
N GLU A 352 6.41 -4.07 -4.81
CA GLU A 352 6.65 -5.18 -5.74
C GLU A 352 6.09 -4.89 -7.13
N SER A 353 4.91 -4.25 -7.22
CA SER A 353 4.34 -3.86 -8.52
C SER A 353 5.22 -2.87 -9.30
N LEU A 354 5.98 -2.02 -8.60
CA LEU A 354 6.92 -1.07 -9.19
C LEU A 354 8.26 -1.71 -9.59
N THR A 355 8.66 -2.79 -8.91
CA THR A 355 10.03 -3.36 -8.99
C THR A 355 10.11 -4.81 -9.49
N ARG A 356 9.00 -5.32 -10.05
CA ARG A 356 8.80 -6.73 -10.44
C ARG A 356 9.94 -7.35 -11.25
N ALA A 357 10.58 -6.59 -12.15
CA ALA A 357 11.57 -7.13 -13.08
C ALA A 357 12.81 -7.72 -12.39
N GLU A 358 13.05 -7.36 -11.13
CA GLU A 358 14.31 -7.64 -10.44
C GLU A 358 14.20 -8.59 -9.23
N HIS A 359 12.98 -9.02 -8.87
CA HIS A 359 12.73 -9.87 -7.69
C HIS A 359 13.36 -9.32 -6.38
N GLN A 360 13.48 -7.99 -6.27
CA GLN A 360 14.19 -7.35 -5.16
C GLN A 360 13.43 -7.43 -3.85
N VAL A 361 12.09 -7.37 -3.88
CA VAL A 361 11.29 -7.54 -2.66
C VAL A 361 11.49 -8.93 -2.09
N GLU A 362 11.49 -9.98 -2.94
CA GLU A 362 11.81 -11.34 -2.50
C GLU A 362 13.22 -11.42 -1.90
N ALA A 363 14.23 -10.89 -2.60
CA ALA A 363 15.62 -10.94 -2.15
C ALA A 363 15.81 -10.22 -0.81
N ARG A 364 15.20 -9.05 -0.64
CA ARG A 364 15.29 -8.26 0.59
C ARG A 364 14.50 -8.88 1.74
N LEU A 365 13.28 -9.37 1.51
CA LEU A 365 12.54 -10.13 2.52
C LEU A 365 13.32 -11.38 2.95
N ALA A 366 13.98 -12.05 2.01
CA ALA A 366 14.81 -13.22 2.32
C ALA A 366 16.03 -12.84 3.18
N LEU A 367 16.66 -11.69 2.93
CA LEU A 367 17.74 -11.18 3.79
C LEU A 367 17.24 -10.81 5.19
N LEU A 368 16.10 -10.12 5.29
CA LEU A 368 15.50 -9.73 6.57
C LEU A 368 15.09 -10.93 7.41
N VAL A 369 14.61 -12.01 6.78
CA VAL A 369 14.26 -13.26 7.47
C VAL A 369 15.48 -14.12 7.75
N GLY A 370 16.54 -14.02 6.94
CA GLY A 370 17.76 -14.81 7.07
C GLY A 370 18.74 -14.28 8.11
N ASP A 371 18.69 -12.98 8.45
CA ASP A 371 19.54 -12.34 9.47
C ASP A 371 19.00 -12.61 10.89
N GLN A 372 18.86 -13.90 11.24
CA GLN A 372 18.37 -14.31 12.56
C GLN A 372 19.53 -14.33 13.56
N SER A 373 19.68 -13.24 14.32
CA SER A 373 20.43 -13.29 15.57
C SER A 373 19.64 -14.13 16.61
N GLU A 374 20.32 -14.74 17.58
CA GLU A 374 19.64 -15.51 18.65
C GLU A 374 18.64 -14.64 19.46
N VAL A 375 18.84 -13.31 19.45
CA VAL A 375 18.02 -12.35 20.19
C VAL A 375 16.82 -11.88 19.37
N ASP A 376 17.00 -11.62 18.07
CA ASP A 376 15.96 -11.02 17.21
C ASP A 376 15.13 -12.06 16.44
N GLY A 377 15.61 -13.31 16.38
CA GLY A 377 14.93 -14.44 15.72
C GLY A 377 13.42 -14.57 16.00
N PRO A 378 12.94 -14.55 17.26
CA PRO A 378 11.50 -14.64 17.53
C PRO A 378 10.71 -13.45 16.99
N GLU A 379 11.28 -12.26 17.00
CA GLU A 379 10.60 -11.07 16.48
C GLU A 379 10.54 -11.09 14.94
N VAL A 380 11.65 -11.45 14.28
CA VAL A 380 11.71 -11.63 12.83
C VAL A 380 10.70 -12.67 12.36
N ALA A 381 10.62 -13.81 13.06
CA ALA A 381 9.63 -14.84 12.80
C ALA A 381 8.20 -14.28 12.93
N SER A 382 7.91 -13.55 14.01
CA SER A 382 6.59 -12.99 14.26
C SER A 382 6.18 -11.91 13.26
N ARG A 383 7.12 -11.10 12.74
CA ARG A 383 6.84 -10.13 11.67
C ARG A 383 6.47 -10.83 10.36
N PHE A 384 7.13 -11.95 10.05
CA PHE A 384 6.80 -12.75 8.88
C PHE A 384 5.42 -13.42 8.99
N THR A 385 5.04 -13.93 10.16
CA THR A 385 3.72 -14.56 10.34
C THR A 385 2.59 -13.57 10.07
N VAL A 386 2.73 -12.32 10.56
CA VAL A 386 1.81 -11.21 10.27
C VAL A 386 1.73 -10.91 8.77
N LEU A 387 2.88 -10.82 8.08
CA LEU A 387 2.92 -10.61 6.63
C LEU A 387 2.16 -11.71 5.89
N TRP A 388 2.42 -12.97 6.24
CA TRP A 388 1.79 -14.12 5.61
C TRP A 388 0.27 -14.12 5.82
N GLU A 389 -0.19 -13.97 7.06
CA GLU A 389 -1.62 -14.01 7.40
C GLU A 389 -2.41 -12.94 6.65
N HIS A 390 -1.95 -11.69 6.67
CA HIS A 390 -2.63 -10.60 5.98
C HIS A 390 -2.55 -10.72 4.45
N THR A 391 -1.43 -11.24 3.91
CA THR A 391 -1.34 -11.54 2.48
C THR A 391 -2.36 -12.61 2.08
N MET A 392 -2.43 -13.72 2.82
CA MET A 392 -3.35 -14.82 2.52
C MET A 392 -4.82 -14.42 2.71
N GLN A 393 -5.14 -13.61 3.73
CA GLN A 393 -6.49 -13.06 3.90
C GLN A 393 -6.91 -12.16 2.73
N SER A 394 -5.98 -11.39 2.16
CA SER A 394 -6.27 -10.57 0.97
C SER A 394 -6.41 -11.40 -0.33
N LEU A 395 -5.75 -12.57 -0.40
CA LEU A 395 -5.81 -13.48 -1.54
C LEU A 395 -7.04 -14.38 -1.54
N SER A 396 -7.58 -14.71 -0.37
CA SER A 396 -8.78 -15.51 -0.27
C SER A 396 -9.96 -14.68 -0.80
N PRO A 397 -10.51 -14.99 -1.99
CA PRO A 397 -11.67 -14.26 -2.46
C PRO A 397 -12.77 -14.52 -1.44
N ARG A 398 -13.26 -13.46 -0.80
CA ARG A 398 -14.51 -13.54 -0.04
C ARG A 398 -15.53 -14.14 -1.01
N SER A 399 -16.01 -15.32 -0.65
CA SER A 399 -17.21 -15.96 -1.19
C SER A 399 -18.12 -14.93 -1.84
N GLU A 400 -18.44 -15.15 -3.11
CA GLU A 400 -19.54 -14.53 -3.83
C GLU A 400 -20.73 -14.34 -2.87
N GLY A 401 -21.02 -13.10 -2.51
CA GLY A 401 -21.91 -12.79 -1.40
C GLY A 401 -22.02 -11.29 -1.18
N SER A 402 -22.90 -10.68 -1.98
CA SER A 402 -23.48 -9.33 -1.84
C SER A 402 -23.13 -8.58 -0.55
N GLY A 403 -22.32 -7.54 -0.68
CA GLY A 403 -22.01 -6.61 0.40
C GLY A 403 -20.96 -5.61 -0.02
N ARG A 404 -21.39 -4.52 -0.68
CA ARG A 404 -20.55 -3.35 -0.93
C ARG A 404 -19.79 -2.99 0.36
N PRO A 405 -18.45 -2.85 0.36
CA PRO A 405 -17.78 -2.26 1.51
C PRO A 405 -18.26 -0.81 1.63
N LEU A 406 -18.80 -0.46 2.80
CA LEU A 406 -19.07 0.91 3.19
C LEU A 406 -17.75 1.69 3.13
N SER A 407 -17.56 2.40 2.02
CA SER A 407 -16.51 3.40 1.84
C SER A 407 -16.63 4.45 2.95
N ARG A 408 -15.81 4.32 3.99
CA ARG A 408 -15.57 5.38 4.99
C ARG A 408 -14.19 5.98 4.73
N ARG A 409 -14.15 6.87 3.72
CA ARG A 409 -13.32 8.09 3.57
C ARG A 409 -13.10 8.32 2.07
N PRO A 410 -13.48 9.49 1.53
CA PRO A 410 -13.08 9.86 0.18
C PRO A 410 -11.58 10.24 0.23
N SER A 411 -10.70 9.26 0.05
CA SER A 411 -9.33 9.52 -0.41
C SER A 411 -9.38 9.75 -1.92
N VAL A 412 -8.58 10.69 -2.40
CA VAL A 412 -8.47 11.10 -3.82
C VAL A 412 -7.68 10.08 -4.65
N MET A 413 -7.28 8.94 -4.07
CA MET A 413 -6.70 7.84 -4.83
C MET A 413 -7.71 7.35 -5.88
N PRO A 414 -7.32 7.19 -7.16
CA PRO A 414 -8.02 6.20 -7.96
C PRO A 414 -7.93 4.89 -7.19
N ALA A 415 -9.06 4.20 -7.05
CA ALA A 415 -9.07 2.79 -6.71
C ALA A 415 -8.43 2.02 -7.88
N SER A 416 -7.12 2.21 -8.08
CA SER A 416 -6.29 1.28 -8.81
C SER A 416 -6.43 -0.02 -8.04
N GLY A 417 -7.11 -0.97 -8.69
CA GLY A 417 -7.80 -2.08 -8.08
C GLY A 417 -6.97 -2.92 -7.12
N GLU A 418 -7.70 -3.69 -6.32
CA GLU A 418 -7.40 -5.08 -6.00
C GLU A 418 -5.97 -5.49 -6.35
N LEU A 419 -5.13 -5.67 -5.32
CA LEU A 419 -3.80 -6.33 -5.38
C LEU A 419 -3.36 -6.56 -6.82
N GLY A 420 -2.80 -5.52 -7.48
CA GLY A 420 -2.76 -5.39 -8.94
C GLY A 420 -2.61 -6.74 -9.62
N SER A 421 -3.60 -7.13 -10.44
CA SER A 421 -3.99 -8.50 -10.85
C SER A 421 -2.92 -9.41 -11.48
N ASN A 422 -1.64 -9.04 -11.38
CA ASN A 422 -0.47 -9.65 -11.98
C ASN A 422 0.70 -9.85 -10.99
N VAL A 423 0.50 -9.70 -9.67
CA VAL A 423 1.52 -10.05 -8.65
C VAL A 423 1.22 -11.45 -8.12
N ASP A 424 2.20 -12.36 -8.19
CA ASP A 424 2.14 -13.71 -7.60
C ASP A 424 2.80 -13.70 -6.21
N PRO A 425 2.08 -13.33 -5.12
CA PRO A 425 2.67 -13.22 -3.79
C PRO A 425 3.25 -14.54 -3.27
N GLU A 426 2.68 -15.68 -3.68
CA GLU A 426 3.21 -17.00 -3.33
C GLU A 426 4.66 -17.18 -3.79
N ARG A 427 5.04 -16.66 -4.97
CA ARG A 427 6.42 -16.75 -5.48
C ARG A 427 7.36 -15.89 -4.65
N VAL A 428 6.99 -14.63 -4.41
CA VAL A 428 7.81 -13.66 -3.64
C VAL A 428 8.04 -14.12 -2.21
N LEU A 429 7.05 -14.79 -1.59
CA LEU A 429 7.15 -15.29 -0.22
C LEU A 429 7.81 -16.67 -0.11
N THR A 430 8.01 -17.41 -1.21
CA THR A 430 8.54 -18.78 -1.16
C THR A 430 9.93 -18.84 -0.52
N ARG A 431 10.88 -18.01 -0.97
CA ARG A 431 12.25 -18.02 -0.44
C ARG A 431 12.34 -17.54 1.01
N PRO A 432 11.72 -16.42 1.41
CA PRO A 432 11.61 -16.02 2.82
C PRO A 432 10.97 -17.11 3.69
N LEU A 433 9.90 -17.77 3.21
CA LEU A 433 9.26 -18.87 3.94
C LEU A 433 10.22 -20.03 4.19
N MET A 434 11.00 -20.44 3.18
CA MET A 434 11.97 -21.53 3.36
C MET A 434 13.02 -21.17 4.42
N LEU A 435 13.54 -19.94 4.41
CA LEU A 435 14.49 -19.47 5.42
C LEU A 435 13.87 -19.39 6.81
N LEU A 436 12.59 -19.03 6.91
CA LEU A 436 11.88 -19.08 8.19
C LEU A 436 11.75 -20.52 8.69
N LEU A 437 11.40 -21.47 7.82
CA LEU A 437 11.25 -22.87 8.20
C LEU A 437 12.60 -23.52 8.58
N ASP A 438 13.72 -23.00 8.10
CA ASP A 438 15.06 -23.44 8.54
C ASP A 438 15.27 -23.23 10.05
N SER A 439 14.59 -22.24 10.67
CA SER A 439 14.65 -22.02 12.12
C SER A 439 14.14 -23.24 12.92
N LEU A 440 13.27 -24.07 12.34
CA LEU A 440 12.78 -25.29 12.98
C LEU A 440 13.86 -26.37 13.17
N ASN A 441 15.01 -26.23 12.48
CA ASN A 441 16.15 -27.13 12.66
C ASN A 441 16.90 -26.89 13.98
N ALA A 442 16.89 -25.67 14.51
CA ALA A 442 17.58 -25.28 15.73
C ALA A 442 16.62 -25.40 16.93
N GLU A 443 16.51 -26.61 17.49
CA GLU A 443 15.65 -26.92 18.63
C GLU A 443 15.99 -26.05 19.86
N GLY A 444 14.96 -25.48 20.49
CA GLY A 444 15.09 -24.66 21.71
C GLY A 444 15.30 -23.16 21.48
N THR A 445 15.26 -22.69 20.23
CA THR A 445 15.30 -21.25 19.91
C THR A 445 13.90 -20.63 19.99
N GLY A 446 13.81 -19.37 20.43
CA GLY A 446 12.54 -18.64 20.49
C GLY A 446 11.85 -18.52 19.11
N ALA A 447 12.64 -18.42 18.04
CA ALA A 447 12.13 -18.41 16.66
C ALA A 447 11.41 -19.72 16.30
N ALA A 448 12.01 -20.87 16.62
CA ALA A 448 11.41 -22.17 16.34
C ALA A 448 10.07 -22.38 17.07
N ASP A 449 9.94 -21.84 18.28
CA ASP A 449 8.69 -21.94 19.06
C ASP A 449 7.57 -21.07 18.47
N VAL A 450 7.90 -19.85 18.03
CA VAL A 450 6.96 -18.97 17.32
C VAL A 450 6.49 -19.63 16.02
N VAL A 451 7.42 -20.12 15.18
CA VAL A 451 7.09 -20.75 13.89
C VAL A 451 6.26 -22.02 14.11
N ARG A 452 6.56 -22.82 15.13
CA ARG A 452 5.78 -24.03 15.46
C ARG A 452 4.35 -23.68 15.88
N SER A 453 4.19 -22.71 16.78
CA SER A 453 2.87 -22.24 17.25
C SER A 453 2.03 -21.69 16.08
N TRP A 454 2.67 -20.90 15.21
CA TRP A 454 2.05 -20.37 14.01
C TRP A 454 1.60 -21.48 13.05
N LEU A 455 2.48 -22.43 12.68
CA LEU A 455 2.11 -23.53 11.77
C LEU A 455 0.96 -24.39 12.31
N GLN A 456 0.86 -24.56 13.63
CA GLN A 456 -0.23 -25.30 14.25
C GLN A 456 -1.58 -24.57 14.18
N SER A 457 -1.58 -23.24 14.16
CA SER A 457 -2.78 -22.39 14.14
C SER A 457 -3.10 -21.78 12.77
N LEU A 458 -2.25 -22.02 11.77
CA LEU A 458 -2.32 -21.41 10.45
C LEU A 458 -3.49 -21.97 9.62
N SER A 459 -4.45 -21.12 9.26
CA SER A 459 -5.58 -21.48 8.39
C SER A 459 -5.19 -21.76 6.93
N SER A 460 -4.10 -21.15 6.47
CA SER A 460 -3.53 -21.33 5.12
C SER A 460 -2.36 -22.33 5.09
N LEU A 461 -2.37 -23.31 6.00
CA LEU A 461 -1.36 -24.38 6.06
C LEU A 461 -1.31 -25.19 4.75
N ASP A 462 -2.44 -25.28 4.06
CA ASP A 462 -2.59 -25.90 2.74
C ASP A 462 -1.56 -25.33 1.74
N ARG A 463 -1.36 -24.01 1.75
CA ARG A 463 -0.43 -23.31 0.85
C ARG A 463 1.03 -23.59 1.18
N VAL A 464 1.40 -23.59 2.45
CA VAL A 464 2.76 -23.92 2.90
C VAL A 464 3.12 -25.35 2.45
N LEU A 465 2.22 -26.30 2.71
CA LEU A 465 2.39 -27.70 2.30
C LEU A 465 2.43 -27.84 0.78
N TYR A 466 1.60 -27.10 0.04
CA TYR A 466 1.60 -27.10 -1.41
C TYR A 466 2.92 -26.60 -2.00
N ILE A 467 3.50 -25.51 -1.47
CA ILE A 467 4.80 -24.98 -1.90
C ILE A 467 5.90 -26.03 -1.67
N LEU A 468 5.95 -26.63 -0.48
CA LEU A 468 6.94 -27.67 -0.14
C LEU A 468 6.83 -28.90 -1.03
N CYS A 469 5.61 -29.41 -1.22
CA CYS A 469 5.35 -30.60 -2.02
C CYS A 469 5.60 -30.36 -3.51
N SER A 470 5.20 -29.20 -4.04
CA SER A 470 5.45 -28.83 -5.44
C SER A 470 6.94 -28.66 -5.71
N LYS A 471 7.69 -28.07 -4.78
CA LYS A 471 9.15 -27.97 -4.89
C LYS A 471 9.82 -29.34 -4.85
N LEU A 472 9.41 -30.20 -3.89
CA LEU A 472 9.87 -31.58 -3.80
C LEU A 472 9.62 -32.36 -5.10
N GLN A 473 8.44 -32.22 -5.69
CA GLN A 473 8.10 -32.84 -6.98
C GLN A 473 9.02 -32.38 -8.10
N ASN A 474 9.19 -31.05 -8.24
CA ASN A 474 10.02 -30.45 -9.28
C ASN A 474 11.49 -30.88 -9.16
N ASP A 475 12.04 -30.90 -7.95
CA ASP A 475 13.42 -31.33 -7.70
C ASP A 475 13.60 -32.83 -7.98
N MET A 476 12.63 -33.67 -7.59
CA MET A 476 12.64 -35.11 -7.88
C MET A 476 12.52 -35.43 -9.37
N ASP A 477 11.68 -34.71 -10.10
CA ASP A 477 11.52 -34.90 -11.54
C ASP A 477 12.73 -34.37 -12.32
N THR A 478 13.33 -33.27 -11.85
CA THR A 478 14.61 -32.76 -12.37
C THR A 478 15.72 -33.78 -12.15
N PHE A 479 15.81 -34.35 -10.95
CA PHE A 479 16.77 -35.42 -10.65
C PHE A 479 16.57 -36.63 -11.58
N ALA A 480 15.33 -37.13 -11.72
CA ALA A 480 15.03 -38.27 -12.58
C ALA A 480 15.41 -38.02 -14.06
N ARG A 481 15.17 -36.79 -14.54
CA ARG A 481 15.53 -36.37 -15.90
C ARG A 481 17.05 -36.27 -16.11
N GLU A 482 17.78 -35.70 -15.15
CA GLU A 482 19.24 -35.56 -15.26
C GLU A 482 19.96 -36.90 -15.07
N ALA A 483 19.50 -37.74 -14.14
CA ALA A 483 20.06 -39.07 -13.90
C ALA A 483 19.83 -40.04 -15.08
N GLY A 484 18.77 -39.84 -15.87
CA GLY A 484 18.45 -40.65 -17.04
C GLY A 484 19.28 -40.33 -18.30
N LYS A 485 20.04 -39.24 -18.33
CA LYS A 485 20.86 -38.86 -19.49
C LYS A 485 22.11 -39.74 -19.57
N LYS A 486 22.22 -40.55 -20.63
CA LYS A 486 23.34 -41.49 -20.86
C LYS A 486 24.70 -40.83 -21.16
N GLU A 487 24.71 -39.54 -21.48
CA GLU A 487 25.93 -38.77 -21.74
C GLU A 487 26.40 -38.07 -20.46
N ALA A 488 27.18 -38.80 -19.64
CA ALA A 488 27.71 -38.33 -18.37
C ALA A 488 28.74 -37.19 -18.54
N ARG A 489 28.26 -35.96 -18.74
CA ARG A 489 29.06 -34.74 -18.54
C ARG A 489 29.14 -34.45 -17.04
N HIS A 490 30.30 -34.03 -16.52
CA HIS A 490 30.44 -33.56 -15.13
C HIS A 490 29.34 -32.57 -14.69
N ARG A 491 28.83 -31.74 -15.62
CA ARG A 491 27.71 -30.82 -15.38
C ARG A 491 26.39 -31.55 -15.06
N THR A 492 26.05 -32.62 -15.76
CA THR A 492 24.80 -33.39 -15.51
C THR A 492 24.81 -34.07 -14.14
N ARG A 493 25.96 -34.60 -13.73
CA ARG A 493 26.14 -35.19 -12.40
C ARG A 493 26.02 -34.14 -11.29
N ARG A 494 26.70 -32.98 -11.44
CA ARG A 494 26.61 -31.88 -10.48
C ARG A 494 25.18 -31.35 -10.34
N ASN A 495 24.44 -31.23 -11.45
CA ASN A 495 23.04 -30.82 -11.42
C ASN A 495 22.15 -31.86 -10.71
N ALA A 496 22.39 -33.16 -10.94
CA ALA A 496 21.67 -34.23 -10.24
C ALA A 496 21.98 -34.24 -8.73
N GLU A 497 23.24 -34.02 -8.33
CA GLU A 497 23.62 -33.86 -6.92
C GLU A 497 22.93 -32.64 -6.28
N GLN A 498 22.91 -31.48 -6.96
CA GLN A 498 22.21 -30.28 -6.49
C GLN A 498 20.69 -30.48 -6.36
N SER A 499 20.06 -31.23 -7.28
CA SER A 499 18.64 -31.59 -7.16
C SER A 499 18.39 -32.51 -5.98
N LEU A 500 19.29 -33.47 -5.68
CA LEU A 500 19.18 -34.32 -4.48
C LEU A 500 19.32 -33.51 -3.18
N ASP A 501 20.18 -32.49 -3.15
CA ASP A 501 20.28 -31.57 -2.02
C ASP A 501 18.97 -30.79 -1.83
N GLY A 502 18.32 -30.37 -2.91
CA GLY A 502 16.98 -29.74 -2.89
C GLY A 502 15.89 -30.66 -2.34
N VAL A 503 15.90 -31.94 -2.73
CA VAL A 503 15.02 -32.99 -2.20
C VAL A 503 15.26 -33.20 -0.71
N TYR A 504 16.52 -33.32 -0.30
CA TYR A 504 16.89 -33.46 1.11
C TYR A 504 16.40 -32.26 1.93
N PHE A 505 16.63 -31.05 1.42
CA PHE A 505 16.18 -29.81 2.02
C PHE A 505 14.66 -29.80 2.24
N CYS A 506 13.86 -30.14 1.21
CA CYS A 506 12.40 -30.18 1.35
C CYS A 506 11.93 -31.27 2.33
N LEU A 507 12.53 -32.45 2.31
CA LEU A 507 12.20 -33.53 3.26
C LEU A 507 12.60 -33.17 4.69
N GLN A 508 13.71 -32.47 4.91
CA GLN A 508 14.09 -31.99 6.24
C GLN A 508 13.04 -31.04 6.81
N HIS A 509 12.54 -30.10 5.99
CA HIS A 509 11.44 -29.20 6.37
C HIS A 509 10.14 -29.94 6.69
N LEU A 510 9.74 -30.87 5.81
CA LEU A 510 8.55 -31.70 6.01
C LEU A 510 8.67 -32.55 7.27
N ARG A 511 9.85 -33.12 7.55
CA ARG A 511 10.11 -33.89 8.78
C ARG A 511 9.92 -33.04 10.02
N ASN A 512 10.42 -31.80 10.03
CA ASN A 512 10.30 -30.91 11.18
C ASN A 512 8.85 -30.46 11.39
N LEU A 513 8.13 -30.17 10.32
CA LEU A 513 6.72 -29.82 10.33
C LEU A 513 5.85 -30.98 10.85
N LEU A 514 6.15 -32.22 10.43
CA LEU A 514 5.40 -33.43 10.81
C LEU A 514 5.83 -34.07 12.14
N ARG A 515 6.70 -33.43 12.92
CA ARG A 515 7.21 -34.01 14.18
C ARG A 515 6.14 -34.08 15.28
N SER A 516 5.22 -33.13 15.31
CA SER A 516 4.11 -33.07 16.26
C SER A 516 2.82 -32.65 15.54
N PRO A 517 2.18 -33.57 14.80
CA PRO A 517 1.02 -33.21 14.01
C PRO A 517 -0.22 -33.02 14.86
N ASN A 518 -0.93 -31.90 14.63
CA ASN A 518 -2.25 -31.66 15.23
C ASN A 518 -3.37 -32.15 14.29
N GLU A 519 -4.60 -32.19 14.79
CA GLU A 519 -5.77 -32.62 14.02
C GLU A 519 -5.98 -31.77 12.74
N HIS A 520 -5.79 -30.45 12.84
CA HIS A 520 -5.88 -29.53 11.70
C HIS A 520 -4.89 -29.87 10.57
N MET A 521 -3.66 -30.23 10.91
CA MET A 521 -2.61 -30.60 9.96
C MET A 521 -2.93 -31.92 9.25
N TRP A 522 -3.46 -32.91 9.97
CA TRP A 522 -3.94 -34.15 9.36
C TRP A 522 -5.09 -33.92 8.39
N LEU A 523 -6.08 -33.10 8.78
CA LEU A 523 -7.19 -32.70 7.91
C LEU A 523 -6.71 -31.93 6.67
N THR A 524 -5.68 -31.08 6.82
CA THR A 524 -5.12 -30.34 5.69
C THR A 524 -4.42 -31.27 4.71
N LEU A 525 -3.64 -32.24 5.21
CA LEU A 525 -2.96 -33.23 4.38
C LEU A 525 -3.92 -34.15 3.62
N SER A 526 -5.04 -34.55 4.22
CA SER A 526 -6.04 -35.39 3.54
C SER A 526 -6.84 -34.63 2.48
N ASN A 527 -7.08 -33.32 2.67
CA ASN A 527 -7.84 -32.50 1.72
C ASN A 527 -6.99 -31.98 0.55
N LEU A 528 -5.67 -31.83 0.73
CA LEU A 528 -4.75 -31.39 -0.32
C LEU A 528 -4.56 -32.44 -1.40
N GLN A 529 -4.66 -32.04 -2.67
CA GLN A 529 -4.50 -32.92 -3.82
C GLN A 529 -3.32 -32.53 -4.70
N PHE A 530 -2.52 -33.52 -5.09
CA PHE A 530 -1.37 -33.38 -5.96
C PHE A 530 -1.50 -34.26 -7.20
N ASN A 531 -0.94 -33.79 -8.32
CA ASN A 531 -0.84 -34.58 -9.54
C ASN A 531 0.41 -35.47 -9.46
N PHE A 532 0.22 -36.79 -9.39
CA PHE A 532 1.34 -37.71 -9.39
C PHE A 532 1.46 -38.43 -10.75
N SER A 533 2.58 -38.22 -11.46
CA SER A 533 2.86 -38.96 -12.70
C SER A 533 3.39 -40.34 -12.35
N SER A 534 2.54 -41.37 -12.53
CA SER A 534 3.00 -42.75 -12.53
C SER A 534 3.73 -43.05 -13.84
N THR A 535 4.69 -43.98 -13.82
CA THR A 535 5.39 -44.47 -15.03
C THR A 535 4.48 -45.18 -16.03
N SER A 536 3.18 -45.30 -15.75
CA SER A 536 2.19 -45.88 -16.67
C SER A 536 1.67 -44.79 -17.62
N ARG A 537 1.65 -45.09 -18.92
CA ARG A 537 1.28 -44.15 -20.00
C ARG A 537 -0.21 -43.77 -20.04
N LEU A 538 -0.99 -44.00 -19.00
CA LEU A 538 -2.42 -43.64 -18.95
C LEU A 538 -2.76 -42.92 -17.63
N GLY A 539 -2.84 -41.58 -17.70
CA GLY A 539 -3.56 -40.74 -16.73
C GLY A 539 -2.75 -40.18 -15.55
N THR A 540 -2.84 -38.87 -15.36
CA THR A 540 -2.46 -38.20 -14.11
C THR A 540 -3.56 -38.44 -13.08
N SER A 541 -3.32 -39.32 -12.09
CA SER A 541 -4.24 -39.48 -10.96
C SER A 541 -4.00 -38.35 -9.96
N LYS A 542 -5.05 -37.65 -9.54
CA LYS A 542 -5.01 -36.77 -8.37
C LYS A 542 -4.96 -37.63 -7.12
N VAL A 543 -3.97 -37.39 -6.29
CA VAL A 543 -3.62 -38.17 -5.11
C VAL A 543 -3.59 -37.23 -3.91
N ASP A 544 -4.04 -37.68 -2.75
CA ASP A 544 -3.99 -36.86 -1.53
C ASP A 544 -2.53 -36.59 -1.08
N ALA A 545 -2.30 -35.62 -0.19
CA ALA A 545 -0.94 -35.28 0.22
C ALA A 545 -0.25 -36.43 0.97
N VAL A 546 -1.01 -37.24 1.70
CA VAL A 546 -0.50 -38.36 2.51
C VAL A 546 0.07 -39.46 1.61
N GLU A 547 -0.68 -39.87 0.59
CA GLU A 547 -0.26 -40.82 -0.42
C GLU A 547 0.84 -40.23 -1.32
N PHE A 548 0.74 -38.96 -1.70
CA PHE A 548 1.78 -38.27 -2.47
C PHE A 548 3.13 -38.30 -1.74
N LEU A 549 3.18 -37.86 -0.48
CA LEU A 549 4.40 -37.85 0.33
C LEU A 549 4.93 -39.26 0.57
N SER A 550 4.05 -40.24 0.79
CA SER A 550 4.44 -41.64 0.96
C SER A 550 5.10 -42.22 -0.30
N ARG A 551 4.50 -41.98 -1.47
CA ARG A 551 5.08 -42.36 -2.76
C ARG A 551 6.40 -41.64 -3.04
N MET A 552 6.53 -40.37 -2.65
CA MET A 552 7.79 -39.63 -2.78
C MET A 552 8.89 -40.18 -1.89
N CYS A 553 8.61 -40.50 -0.62
CA CYS A 553 9.57 -41.14 0.27
C CYS A 553 9.96 -42.54 -0.23
N LEU A 554 9.04 -43.32 -0.79
CA LEU A 554 9.39 -44.60 -1.41
C LEU A 554 10.23 -44.42 -2.67
N LYS A 555 9.93 -43.41 -3.51
CA LYS A 555 10.73 -43.09 -4.70
C LYS A 555 12.15 -42.67 -4.30
N THR A 556 12.35 -41.87 -3.25
CA THR A 556 13.68 -41.48 -2.76
C THR A 556 14.46 -42.68 -2.21
N LEU A 557 13.81 -43.58 -1.47
CA LEU A 557 14.42 -44.80 -0.93
C LEU A 557 14.73 -45.85 -2.00
N ALA A 558 13.98 -45.86 -3.12
CA ALA A 558 14.19 -46.77 -4.24
C ALA A 558 15.34 -46.35 -5.17
N LEU A 559 15.85 -45.12 -5.06
CA LEU A 559 17.03 -44.68 -5.82
C LEU A 559 18.23 -45.57 -5.44
N GLN A 560 18.98 -46.07 -6.43
CA GLN A 560 20.12 -46.97 -6.21
C GLN A 560 21.44 -46.33 -6.69
N GLY A 561 22.48 -46.42 -5.85
CA GLY A 561 23.86 -45.99 -6.17
C GLY A 561 24.63 -45.47 -4.93
N HIS A 562 25.96 -45.50 -4.96
CA HIS A 562 26.88 -45.05 -3.88
C HIS A 562 26.85 -43.52 -3.58
N THR A 563 25.78 -42.82 -3.93
CA THR A 563 25.69 -41.35 -3.89
C THR A 563 24.44 -40.84 -3.18
N ILE A 564 23.72 -41.68 -2.42
CA ILE A 564 22.59 -41.21 -1.60
C ILE A 564 23.06 -40.96 -0.17
N PRO A 565 22.95 -39.73 0.34
CA PRO A 565 23.29 -39.43 1.73
C PRO A 565 22.45 -40.26 2.70
N GLN A 566 23.09 -40.84 3.73
CA GLN A 566 22.38 -41.57 4.79
C GLN A 566 21.34 -40.69 5.49
N SER A 567 21.59 -39.37 5.56
CA SER A 567 20.66 -38.37 6.09
C SER A 567 19.34 -38.29 5.30
N LEU A 568 19.39 -38.44 3.97
CA LEU A 568 18.20 -38.42 3.11
C LEU A 568 17.33 -39.66 3.33
N GLN A 569 17.95 -40.83 3.44
CA GLN A 569 17.24 -42.07 3.76
C GLN A 569 16.61 -41.99 5.14
N HIS A 570 17.35 -41.49 6.13
CA HIS A 570 16.84 -41.28 7.48
C HIS A 570 15.63 -40.33 7.49
N ALA A 571 15.73 -39.16 6.85
CA ALA A 571 14.62 -38.20 6.78
C ALA A 571 13.37 -38.80 6.12
N SER A 572 13.54 -39.53 5.01
CA SER A 572 12.44 -40.20 4.31
C SER A 572 11.76 -41.27 5.18
N LEU A 573 12.55 -42.05 5.93
CA LEU A 573 12.00 -43.07 6.84
C LEU A 573 11.27 -42.44 8.02
N THR A 574 11.80 -41.39 8.64
CA THR A 574 11.13 -40.69 9.74
C THR A 574 9.79 -40.12 9.32
N ILE A 575 9.71 -39.53 8.11
CA ILE A 575 8.43 -39.03 7.56
C ILE A 575 7.47 -40.19 7.31
N LEU A 576 7.93 -41.30 6.74
CA LEU A 576 7.06 -42.47 6.55
C LEU A 576 6.54 -43.01 7.88
N GLN A 577 7.36 -43.04 8.93
CA GLN A 577 6.93 -43.46 10.27
C GLN A 577 5.83 -42.56 10.83
N THR A 578 5.92 -41.24 10.65
CA THR A 578 4.88 -40.31 11.11
C THR A 578 3.61 -40.42 10.27
N LEU A 579 3.73 -40.56 8.94
CA LEU A 579 2.58 -40.76 8.05
C LEU A 579 1.82 -42.07 8.34
N LEU A 580 2.52 -43.14 8.75
CA LEU A 580 1.90 -44.41 9.15
C LEU A 580 1.09 -44.30 10.46
N GLU A 581 1.25 -43.22 11.23
CA GLU A 581 0.46 -42.92 12.43
C GLU A 581 -0.79 -42.06 12.12
N CYS A 582 -1.03 -41.74 10.84
CA CYS A 582 -2.20 -40.98 10.39
C CYS A 582 -3.53 -41.68 10.76
N PRO A 583 -4.54 -40.94 11.28
CA PRO A 583 -5.85 -41.51 11.63
C PRO A 583 -6.57 -42.14 10.43
N ASP A 584 -6.44 -41.56 9.22
CA ASP A 584 -7.07 -42.03 7.99
C ASP A 584 -6.14 -42.99 7.21
N SER A 585 -5.85 -44.15 7.78
CA SER A 585 -4.91 -45.14 7.23
C SER A 585 -5.40 -45.94 6.00
N SER A 586 -6.60 -45.66 5.46
CA SER A 586 -7.19 -46.49 4.40
C SER A 586 -6.43 -46.41 3.07
N VAL A 587 -5.91 -45.24 2.73
CA VAL A 587 -5.15 -44.98 1.49
C VAL A 587 -3.75 -45.62 1.56
N LEU A 588 -3.09 -45.52 2.72
CA LEU A 588 -1.77 -46.11 2.96
C LEU A 588 -1.78 -47.65 2.88
N LYS A 589 -2.92 -48.30 3.16
CA LYS A 589 -3.08 -49.76 3.03
C LYS A 589 -2.97 -50.25 1.59
N GLN A 590 -3.34 -49.41 0.61
CA GLN A 590 -3.31 -49.78 -0.81
C GLN A 590 -1.93 -49.65 -1.44
N LEU A 591 -0.98 -49.00 -0.76
CA LEU A 591 0.35 -48.68 -1.29
C LEU A 591 1.41 -49.77 -1.05
N GLU A 592 1.06 -50.88 -0.37
CA GLU A 592 1.96 -52.02 -0.08
C GLU A 592 3.36 -51.56 0.38
N ILE A 593 3.38 -50.58 1.29
CA ILE A 593 4.59 -49.88 1.75
C ILE A 593 5.58 -50.87 2.37
N ASP A 594 5.09 -51.91 3.04
CA ASP A 594 5.85 -53.01 3.60
C ASP A 594 6.63 -53.79 2.52
N ASP A 595 5.97 -54.20 1.44
CA ASP A 595 6.60 -54.94 0.34
C ASP A 595 7.68 -54.09 -0.37
N ALA A 596 7.41 -52.79 -0.55
CA ALA A 596 8.38 -51.85 -1.09
C ALA A 596 9.61 -51.68 -0.18
N LEU A 597 9.42 -51.51 1.13
CA LEU A 597 10.50 -51.36 2.13
C LEU A 597 11.33 -52.64 2.31
N ILE A 598 10.70 -53.82 2.25
CA ILE A 598 11.41 -55.11 2.29
C ILE A 598 12.25 -55.28 1.03
N SER A 599 11.73 -54.87 -0.13
CA SER A 599 12.47 -54.92 -1.39
C SER A 599 13.69 -53.98 -1.43
N THR A 600 13.59 -52.80 -0.80
CA THR A 600 14.72 -51.86 -0.69
C THR A 600 15.71 -52.33 0.36
N LEU A 601 15.26 -52.79 1.53
CA LEU A 601 16.12 -53.35 2.58
C LEU A 601 16.90 -54.59 2.11
N SER A 602 16.25 -55.53 1.43
CA SER A 602 16.92 -56.74 0.88
C SER A 602 18.00 -56.42 -0.16
N LYS A 603 17.82 -55.33 -0.93
CA LYS A 603 18.83 -54.82 -1.87
C LYS A 603 19.94 -54.03 -1.15
N ALA A 604 19.57 -53.28 -0.11
CA ALA A 604 20.46 -52.45 0.70
C ALA A 604 21.39 -53.27 1.62
N LEU A 605 20.93 -54.43 2.10
CA LEU A 605 21.72 -55.39 2.90
C LEU A 605 23.01 -55.89 2.22
N LYS A 606 23.16 -55.66 0.90
CA LYS A 606 24.39 -55.96 0.14
C LYS A 606 25.48 -54.87 0.27
N GLY A 607 25.24 -53.76 0.99
CA GLY A 607 26.17 -52.66 1.23
C GLY A 607 26.30 -52.22 2.70
N PRO A 608 27.17 -51.25 3.04
CA PRO A 608 27.44 -50.84 4.41
C PRO A 608 26.34 -49.91 4.96
N ILE A 609 25.26 -50.47 5.51
CA ILE A 609 24.08 -49.70 5.99
C ILE A 609 23.75 -50.00 7.48
N GLY A 610 24.72 -50.50 8.25
CA GLY A 610 24.51 -50.93 9.65
C GLY A 610 23.79 -49.91 10.56
N ALA A 611 23.98 -48.60 10.35
CA ALA A 611 23.37 -47.56 11.17
C ALA A 611 21.87 -47.30 10.91
N LEU A 612 21.33 -47.63 9.73
CA LEU A 612 19.92 -47.35 9.37
C LEU A 612 19.02 -48.59 9.48
N GLN A 613 19.59 -49.79 9.69
CA GLN A 613 18.84 -51.05 9.76
C GLN A 613 17.73 -51.02 10.83
N THR A 614 18.01 -50.45 12.00
CA THR A 614 17.03 -50.32 13.08
C THR A 614 15.82 -49.49 12.66
N VAL A 615 16.05 -48.33 12.03
CA VAL A 615 14.99 -47.42 11.58
C VAL A 615 14.14 -48.06 10.47
N TYR A 616 14.77 -48.81 9.55
CA TYR A 616 14.03 -49.56 8.54
C TYR A 616 13.13 -50.64 9.17
N LEU A 617 13.66 -51.43 10.10
CA LEU A 617 12.90 -52.50 10.77
C LEU A 617 11.74 -51.95 11.59
N GLU A 618 11.93 -50.83 12.29
CA GLU A 618 10.86 -50.14 12.99
C GLU A 618 9.76 -49.63 12.04
N THR A 619 10.15 -49.05 10.91
CA THR A 619 9.21 -48.56 9.89
C THR A 619 8.41 -49.71 9.26
N ILE A 620 9.08 -50.82 8.92
CA ILE A 620 8.44 -52.03 8.39
C ILE A 620 7.47 -52.62 9.42
N SER A 621 7.86 -52.67 10.71
CA SER A 621 6.98 -53.14 11.78
C SER A 621 5.71 -52.29 11.91
N LYS A 622 5.81 -50.96 11.82
CA LYS A 622 4.65 -50.06 11.82
C LYS A 622 3.77 -50.28 10.58
N ALA A 623 4.35 -50.43 9.39
CA ALA A 623 3.61 -50.72 8.16
C ALA A 623 2.86 -52.06 8.23
N LEU A 624 3.51 -53.11 8.74
CA LEU A 624 2.90 -54.43 8.93
C LEU A 624 1.78 -54.41 9.97
N ARG A 625 1.90 -53.63 11.05
CA ARG A 625 0.82 -53.45 12.03
C ARG A 625 -0.40 -52.77 11.41
N LEU A 626 -0.19 -51.76 10.57
CA LEU A 626 -1.26 -51.07 9.84
C LEU A 626 -1.96 -52.00 8.83
N ARG A 627 -1.23 -52.95 8.23
CA ARG A 627 -1.80 -54.04 7.42
C ARG A 627 -2.56 -55.05 8.28
N ALA A 628 -2.05 -55.42 9.46
CA ALA A 628 -2.62 -56.44 10.36
C ALA A 628 -3.90 -56.00 11.07
N THR A 629 -4.09 -54.70 11.37
CA THR A 629 -5.35 -54.18 11.93
C THR A 629 -6.57 -54.35 11.00
N SER A 630 -6.36 -54.76 9.74
CA SER A 630 -7.43 -55.21 8.83
C SER A 630 -8.04 -56.57 9.19
N GLY A 631 -7.40 -57.37 10.04
CA GLY A 631 -7.84 -58.73 10.36
C GLY A 631 -8.95 -58.84 11.42
N GLN A 632 -9.31 -57.75 12.12
CA GLN A 632 -10.25 -57.81 13.26
C GLN A 632 -11.66 -57.23 13.00
N ASN A 633 -11.92 -56.64 11.83
CA ASN A 633 -13.29 -56.27 11.41
C ASN A 633 -13.71 -57.09 10.19
N LYS A 634 -13.91 -58.39 10.41
CA LYS A 634 -14.72 -59.24 9.52
C LYS A 634 -15.95 -59.72 10.25
#